data_AF-J3C5C2-F1
#
_entry.id   AF-J3C5C2-F1
#
_cell.length_a   1.000
_cell.length_b   1.000
_cell.length_c   1.000
_cell.angle_alpha   90.00
_cell.angle_beta   90.00
_cell.angle_gamma   90.00
#
_symmetry.space_group_name_H-M   'P 1'
#
loop_
_entity.id
_entity.type
_entity.pdbx_description
1 polymer ?
#
loop_
_entity_poly.entity_id
_entity_poly.type
_entity_poly.pdbx_seq_one_letter_code
_entity_poly.pdbx_strand_id
1 'polypeptide(L)'
;MSPKACWMSPENSHRTLKAEGINHTCLEAALLSGDKGLGISAQGSFVRRIAFIILALTAIARTAPAHAIDPLYETKLIRLAEVLGSIHSLRNICGESSSQWRDRMDALLLAENPDPVRKARLIASFNRGYRTFNETYSTCTSQAIAAIDRYEQEGTKLSSEIVSGYGN
;
A
#
# COMPACT_ATOMS: atom_id res chain seq x y z
N MET A 1 20.70 -0.16 1.20
CA MET A 1 20.05 1.16 1.23
C MET A 1 18.66 0.99 0.60
N SER A 2 17.66 0.58 1.38
CA SER A 2 16.31 0.34 0.85
C SER A 2 15.71 1.67 0.40
N PRO A 3 15.04 1.74 -0.76
CA PRO A 3 14.36 2.97 -1.18
C PRO A 3 13.35 3.35 -0.11
N LYS A 4 13.37 4.61 0.33
CA LYS A 4 12.43 5.18 1.30
C LYS A 4 11.01 4.93 0.76
N ALA A 5 10.31 3.94 1.32
CA ALA A 5 8.89 3.78 1.06
C ALA A 5 8.17 5.02 1.60
N CYS A 6 7.07 5.43 0.94
CA CYS A 6 6.23 6.54 1.37
C CYS A 6 5.55 6.20 2.70
N TRP A 7 6.31 6.34 3.79
CA TRP A 7 5.82 6.17 5.15
C TRP A 7 5.27 7.48 5.67
N MET A 8 4.18 7.40 6.45
CA MET A 8 3.75 8.52 7.27
C MET A 8 4.74 8.65 8.44
N SER A 9 5.62 9.67 8.38
CA SER A 9 6.62 9.91 9.42
C SER A 9 5.96 10.42 10.71
N PRO A 10 6.42 10.03 11.91
CA PRO A 10 5.83 10.42 13.20
C PRO A 10 6.25 11.81 13.71
N GLU A 11 7.17 12.49 13.04
CA GLU A 11 7.77 13.72 13.56
C GLU A 11 6.91 14.96 13.24
N ASN A 12 6.49 15.67 14.29
CA ASN A 12 5.81 16.97 14.32
C ASN A 12 4.30 17.03 13.99
N SER A 13 3.48 16.85 15.04
CA SER A 13 2.05 17.25 15.06
C SER A 13 1.83 18.77 14.96
N HIS A 14 2.86 19.63 15.02
CA HIS A 14 2.71 21.09 14.93
C HIS A 14 3.92 21.78 14.28
N ARG A 15 4.19 21.58 12.97
CA ARG A 15 4.98 22.53 12.19
C ARG A 15 4.75 22.35 10.69
N THR A 16 4.50 23.48 10.02
CA THR A 16 4.37 23.69 8.56
C THR A 16 5.00 22.60 7.69
N LEU A 17 4.21 22.07 6.75
CA LEU A 17 4.60 21.18 5.65
C LEU A 17 5.89 21.68 4.98
N LYS A 18 7.05 21.13 5.36
CA LYS A 18 8.26 21.24 4.55
C LYS A 18 8.26 20.05 3.61
N ALA A 19 7.68 20.28 2.44
CA ALA A 19 7.78 19.39 1.29
C ALA A 19 9.22 19.40 0.77
N GLU A 20 10.13 18.75 1.48
CA GLU A 20 11.47 18.46 0.98
C GLU A 20 11.42 17.06 0.34
N GLY A 21 11.35 17.01 -0.99
CA GLY A 21 11.56 15.78 -1.76
C GLY A 21 10.31 15.06 -2.26
N ILE A 22 9.32 15.81 -2.77
CA ILE A 22 8.31 15.24 -3.67
C ILE A 22 9.02 14.92 -5.00
N ASN A 23 9.62 13.73 -5.11
CA ASN A 23 10.03 13.23 -6.43
C ASN A 23 8.76 12.97 -7.25
N HIS A 24 8.78 13.46 -8.49
CA HIS A 24 7.68 13.59 -9.45
C HIS A 24 6.87 12.32 -9.79
N THR A 25 7.14 11.17 -9.16
CA THR A 25 6.52 9.87 -9.48
C THR A 25 5.19 9.58 -8.80
N CYS A 26 4.77 10.35 -7.77
CA CYS A 26 3.47 10.11 -7.13
C CYS A 26 2.28 10.80 -7.82
N LEU A 27 2.54 11.81 -8.65
CA LEU A 27 1.47 12.58 -9.31
C LEU A 27 0.92 11.87 -10.57
N GLU A 28 1.72 11.03 -11.24
CA GLU A 28 1.29 10.36 -12.49
C GLU A 28 0.34 9.18 -12.29
N ALA A 29 0.30 8.55 -11.10
CA ALA A 29 -0.59 7.41 -10.87
C ALA A 29 -2.08 7.80 -10.73
N ALA A 30 -2.37 9.06 -10.44
CA ALA A 30 -3.75 9.56 -10.26
C ALA A 30 -4.38 10.09 -11.56
N LEU A 31 -3.62 10.20 -12.66
CA LEU A 31 -4.09 10.79 -13.92
C LEU A 31 -4.53 9.77 -14.98
N LEU A 32 -4.47 8.47 -14.70
CA LEU A 32 -4.93 7.42 -15.63
C LEU A 32 -6.39 6.96 -15.41
N SER A 33 -7.11 7.54 -14.45
CA SER A 33 -8.57 7.36 -14.29
C SER A 33 -9.36 8.52 -14.91
N GLY A 34 -8.91 8.99 -16.07
CA GLY A 34 -9.60 9.98 -16.88
C GLY A 34 -10.65 9.34 -17.78
N ASP A 35 -11.86 9.18 -17.24
CA ASP A 35 -13.07 9.03 -18.03
C ASP A 35 -13.24 10.30 -18.90
N LYS A 36 -13.11 10.14 -20.22
CA LYS A 36 -13.47 11.18 -21.19
C LYS A 36 -14.22 10.53 -22.35
N GLY A 37 -15.54 10.47 -22.17
CA GLY A 37 -16.45 11.27 -22.99
C GLY A 37 -16.22 11.17 -24.50
N LEU A 38 -17.01 10.31 -25.11
CA LEU A 38 -17.22 10.14 -26.54
C LEU A 38 -17.54 11.49 -27.21
N GLY A 39 -16.68 11.93 -28.13
CA GLY A 39 -16.89 13.08 -29.01
C GLY A 39 -16.58 12.73 -30.45
N ILE A 40 -17.63 12.57 -31.26
CA ILE A 40 -17.60 12.22 -32.69
C ILE A 40 -17.33 13.49 -33.52
N SER A 41 -16.41 13.44 -34.48
CA SER A 41 -16.55 14.13 -35.78
C SER A 41 -15.49 13.71 -36.83
N ALA A 42 -16.01 13.13 -37.91
CA ALA A 42 -15.66 13.28 -39.34
C ALA A 42 -14.19 13.18 -39.85
N GLN A 43 -13.91 12.00 -40.44
CA GLN A 43 -13.69 11.79 -41.89
C GLN A 43 -12.40 12.27 -42.59
N GLY A 44 -11.59 11.29 -43.05
CA GLY A 44 -10.87 11.36 -44.34
C GLY A 44 -9.33 11.34 -44.30
N SER A 45 -8.71 10.16 -44.20
CA SER A 45 -7.32 9.84 -44.65
C SER A 45 -6.87 8.46 -44.13
N PHE A 46 -7.74 7.45 -44.19
CA PHE A 46 -7.67 6.42 -45.22
C PHE A 46 -6.31 5.65 -45.29
N VAL A 47 -6.21 4.63 -44.44
CA VAL A 47 -5.78 3.25 -44.76
C VAL A 47 -4.29 2.99 -45.06
N ARG A 48 -3.46 3.96 -45.46
CA ARG A 48 -2.14 3.67 -46.07
C ARG A 48 -0.90 3.80 -45.18
N ARG A 49 -0.98 4.44 -44.00
CA ARG A 49 0.15 4.56 -43.06
C ARG A 49 0.14 3.49 -41.95
N ILE A 50 -0.93 2.71 -41.92
CA ILE A 50 -1.28 1.76 -40.85
C ILE A 50 -0.48 0.45 -40.94
N ALA A 51 0.10 0.09 -42.10
CA ALA A 51 0.71 -1.24 -42.27
C ALA A 51 2.18 -1.38 -41.82
N PHE A 52 2.98 -0.30 -41.77
CA PHE A 52 4.45 -0.44 -41.62
C PHE A 52 5.03 -0.16 -40.24
N ILE A 53 4.28 0.47 -39.33
CA ILE A 53 4.76 0.71 -37.94
C ILE A 53 4.37 -0.47 -37.01
N ILE A 54 3.45 -1.34 -37.45
CA ILE A 54 2.84 -2.38 -36.61
C ILE A 54 3.71 -3.66 -36.47
N LEU A 55 4.74 -3.89 -37.31
CA LEU A 55 5.42 -5.19 -37.36
C LEU A 55 6.76 -5.31 -36.62
N ALA A 56 7.42 -4.23 -36.17
CA ALA A 56 8.84 -4.29 -35.78
C ALA A 56 9.19 -4.11 -34.29
N LEU A 57 8.24 -3.94 -33.38
CA LEU A 57 8.54 -3.70 -31.94
C LEU A 57 7.83 -4.66 -30.96
N THR A 58 7.31 -5.80 -31.45
CA THR A 58 6.50 -6.74 -30.67
C THR A 58 7.29 -7.84 -29.94
N ALA A 59 8.61 -7.77 -29.84
CA ALA A 59 9.42 -8.89 -29.35
C ALA A 59 10.33 -8.57 -28.16
N ILE A 60 9.78 -8.11 -27.04
CA ILE A 60 10.31 -8.48 -25.71
C ILE A 60 9.11 -8.72 -24.78
N ALA A 61 8.50 -9.90 -24.92
CA ALA A 61 7.60 -10.43 -23.91
C ALA A 61 8.41 -10.63 -22.62
N ARG A 62 8.16 -9.78 -21.63
CA ARG A 62 8.61 -10.00 -20.25
C ARG A 62 7.83 -11.20 -19.71
N THR A 63 8.41 -12.39 -19.77
CA THR A 63 7.96 -13.53 -18.97
C THR A 63 8.46 -13.34 -17.54
N ALA A 64 7.73 -12.53 -16.77
CA ALA A 64 7.84 -12.60 -15.32
C ALA A 64 7.09 -13.87 -14.86
N PRO A 65 7.63 -14.66 -13.91
CA PRO A 65 6.88 -15.75 -13.33
C PRO A 65 5.67 -15.15 -12.60
N ALA A 66 4.46 -15.46 -13.07
CA ALA A 66 3.26 -15.21 -12.31
C ALA A 66 3.20 -16.26 -11.20
N HIS A 67 3.75 -15.93 -10.02
CA HIS A 67 3.40 -16.66 -8.81
C HIS A 67 1.88 -16.47 -8.63
N ALA A 68 1.10 -17.53 -8.80
CA ALA A 68 -0.33 -17.50 -8.51
C ALA A 68 -0.47 -17.33 -7.00
N ILE A 69 -0.64 -16.10 -6.54
CA ILE A 69 -0.90 -15.80 -5.13
C ILE A 69 -2.33 -16.23 -4.84
N ASP A 70 -2.51 -17.10 -3.84
CA ASP A 70 -3.83 -17.47 -3.35
C ASP A 70 -4.58 -16.19 -2.89
N PRO A 71 -5.78 -15.91 -3.42
CA PRO A 71 -6.55 -14.71 -3.04
C PRO A 71 -6.82 -14.61 -1.53
N LEU A 72 -6.98 -15.73 -0.82
CA LEU A 72 -7.18 -15.76 0.63
C LEU A 72 -5.90 -15.37 1.36
N TYR A 73 -4.75 -15.85 0.89
CA TYR A 73 -3.44 -15.51 1.46
C TYR A 73 -3.15 -14.01 1.33
N GLU A 74 -3.33 -13.45 0.12
CA GLU A 74 -3.16 -12.02 -0.13
C GLU A 74 -4.10 -11.17 0.74
N THR A 75 -5.36 -11.60 0.87
CA THR A 75 -6.35 -10.89 1.70
C THR A 75 -5.91 -10.82 3.17
N LYS A 76 -5.33 -11.91 3.70
CA LYS A 76 -4.81 -11.93 5.08
C LYS A 76 -3.60 -11.02 5.26
N LEU A 77 -2.69 -10.96 4.29
CA LEU A 77 -1.55 -10.04 4.34
C LEU A 77 -1.98 -8.57 4.29
N ILE A 78 -2.93 -8.24 3.40
CA ILE A 78 -3.48 -6.88 3.33
C ILE A 78 -4.14 -6.50 4.65
N ARG A 79 -4.88 -7.42 5.28
CA ARG A 79 -5.50 -7.18 6.58
C ARG A 79 -4.44 -7.04 7.67
N LEU A 80 -3.41 -7.88 7.69
CA LEU A 80 -2.32 -7.80 8.65
C LEU A 80 -1.60 -6.45 8.56
N ALA A 81 -1.30 -5.98 7.34
CA ALA A 81 -0.71 -4.66 7.13
C ALA A 81 -1.60 -3.53 7.69
N GLU A 82 -2.92 -3.60 7.50
CA GLU A 82 -3.87 -2.63 8.08
C GLU A 82 -3.85 -2.66 9.60
N VAL A 83 -3.91 -3.85 10.21
CA VAL A 83 -3.84 -4.07 11.66
C VAL A 83 -2.57 -3.47 12.26
N LEU A 84 -1.40 -3.68 11.62
CA LEU A 84 -0.15 -3.08 12.06
C LEU A 84 -0.23 -1.54 12.07
N GLY A 85 -0.82 -0.94 11.04
CA GLY A 85 -1.04 0.50 10.96
C GLY A 85 -1.98 1.03 12.04
N SER A 86 -3.06 0.28 12.33
CA SER A 86 -4.02 0.60 13.38
C SER A 86 -3.41 0.59 14.77
N ILE A 87 -2.64 -0.47 15.11
CA ILE A 87 -1.95 -0.56 16.39
C ILE A 87 -0.95 0.59 16.54
N HIS A 88 -0.19 0.86 15.46
CA HIS A 88 0.78 1.94 15.42
C HIS A 88 0.16 3.31 15.75
N SER A 89 -1.00 3.59 15.17
CA SER A 89 -1.75 4.83 15.43
C SER A 89 -2.21 4.93 16.88
N LEU A 90 -2.92 3.90 17.36
CA LEU A 90 -3.47 3.87 18.72
C LEU A 90 -2.38 4.01 19.80
N ARG A 91 -1.25 3.30 19.63
CA ARG A 91 -0.13 3.37 20.58
C ARG A 91 0.56 4.73 20.60
N ASN A 92 0.70 5.39 19.45
CA ASN A 92 1.22 6.77 19.41
C ASN A 92 0.30 7.75 20.15
N ILE A 93 -1.02 7.62 19.99
CA ILE A 93 -2.01 8.44 20.71
C ILE A 93 -1.91 8.20 22.23
N CYS A 94 -1.53 6.98 22.63
CA CYS A 94 -1.24 6.62 24.01
C CYS A 94 0.19 6.93 24.48
N GLY A 95 0.96 7.70 23.71
CA GLY A 95 2.25 8.23 24.12
C GLY A 95 3.45 7.33 23.82
N GLU A 96 3.25 6.22 23.09
CA GLU A 96 4.36 5.40 22.62
C GLU A 96 5.11 6.12 21.48
N SER A 97 6.43 6.25 21.60
CA SER A 97 7.30 6.87 20.58
C SER A 97 8.09 5.84 19.75
N SER A 98 7.84 4.55 19.98
CA SER A 98 8.61 3.47 19.35
C SER A 98 8.35 3.36 17.84
N SER A 99 9.34 2.88 17.09
CA SER A 99 9.17 2.47 15.69
C SER A 99 8.65 1.05 15.53
N GLN A 100 8.37 0.34 16.63
CA GLN A 100 8.19 -1.11 16.66
C GLN A 100 7.19 -1.64 15.61
N TRP A 101 6.07 -0.96 15.44
CA TRP A 101 5.01 -1.37 14.51
C TRP A 101 5.34 -1.04 13.05
N ARG A 102 6.09 0.04 12.81
CA ARG A 102 6.68 0.32 11.49
C ARG A 102 7.73 -0.73 11.14
N ASP A 103 8.60 -1.08 12.08
CA ASP A 103 9.64 -2.08 11.88
C ASP A 103 9.04 -3.47 11.56
N ARG A 104 7.91 -3.82 12.19
CA ARG A 104 7.14 -5.03 11.83
C ARG A 104 6.58 -4.97 10.41
N MET A 105 6.09 -3.82 9.98
CA MET A 105 5.62 -3.63 8.60
C MET A 105 6.78 -3.73 7.60
N ASP A 106 7.94 -3.17 7.91
CA ASP A 106 9.16 -3.33 7.11
C ASP A 106 9.61 -4.78 7.03
N ALA A 107 9.55 -5.51 8.15
CA ALA A 107 9.85 -6.95 8.19
C ALA A 107 8.88 -7.76 7.32
N LEU A 108 7.58 -7.43 7.33
CA LEU A 108 6.58 -8.04 6.45
C LEU A 108 6.91 -7.80 4.97
N LEU A 109 7.21 -6.56 4.59
CA LEU A 109 7.59 -6.23 3.21
C LEU A 109 8.89 -6.91 2.78
N LEU A 110 9.83 -7.08 3.70
CA LEU A 110 11.08 -7.78 3.44
C LEU A 110 10.85 -9.28 3.22
N ALA A 111 10.04 -9.91 4.08
CA ALA A 111 9.75 -11.35 4.01
C ALA A 111 8.96 -11.71 2.74
N GLU A 112 7.94 -10.90 2.41
CA GLU A 112 7.09 -11.14 1.24
C GLU A 112 7.78 -10.82 -0.09
N ASN A 113 8.82 -9.98 -0.07
CA ASN A 113 9.49 -9.41 -1.24
C ASN A 113 8.52 -9.11 -2.42
N PRO A 114 7.45 -8.32 -2.19
CA PRO A 114 6.37 -8.17 -3.15
C PRO A 114 6.82 -7.33 -4.37
N ASP A 115 6.19 -7.57 -5.52
CA ASP A 115 6.32 -6.68 -6.67
C ASP A 115 5.85 -5.25 -6.32
N PRO A 116 6.22 -4.21 -7.11
CA PRO A 116 5.89 -2.83 -6.78
C PRO A 116 4.40 -2.53 -6.59
N VAL A 117 3.52 -3.19 -7.35
CA VAL A 117 2.06 -2.98 -7.25
C VAL A 117 1.54 -3.59 -5.95
N ARG A 118 1.95 -4.82 -5.66
CA ARG A 118 1.60 -5.52 -4.42
C ARG A 118 2.14 -4.79 -3.19
N LYS A 119 3.39 -4.32 -3.24
CA LYS A 119 4.00 -3.47 -2.21
C LYS A 119 3.17 -2.22 -1.93
N ALA A 120 2.73 -1.52 -2.98
CA ALA A 120 1.92 -0.32 -2.85
C ALA A 120 0.57 -0.62 -2.15
N ARG A 121 -0.07 -1.75 -2.45
CA ARG A 121 -1.32 -2.17 -1.77
C ARG A 121 -1.11 -2.42 -0.28
N LEU A 122 -0.05 -3.11 0.10
CA LEU A 122 0.27 -3.39 1.51
C LEU A 122 0.53 -2.08 2.28
N ILE A 123 1.34 -1.18 1.72
CA ILE A 123 1.61 0.14 2.31
C ILE A 123 0.32 0.97 2.41
N ALA A 124 -0.51 0.96 1.36
CA ALA A 124 -1.79 1.66 1.38
C ALA A 124 -2.69 1.13 2.51
N SER A 125 -2.70 -0.18 2.74
CA SER A 125 -3.43 -0.82 3.83
C SER A 125 -2.97 -0.37 5.20
N PHE A 126 -1.66 -0.41 5.46
CA PHE A 126 -1.06 0.14 6.68
C PHE A 126 -1.46 1.61 6.90
N ASN A 127 -1.32 2.42 5.87
CA ASN A 127 -1.66 3.84 5.95
C ASN A 127 -3.15 4.11 6.17
N ARG A 128 -4.04 3.25 5.67
CA ARG A 128 -5.48 3.32 5.98
C ARG A 128 -5.71 3.07 7.47
N GLY A 129 -5.22 1.94 7.99
CA GLY A 129 -5.36 1.58 9.41
C GLY A 129 -4.79 2.66 10.35
N TYR A 130 -3.68 3.29 9.96
CA TYR A 130 -3.08 4.38 10.71
C TYR A 130 -3.96 5.64 10.79
N ARG A 131 -4.55 6.05 9.65
CA ARG A 131 -5.39 7.25 9.58
C ARG A 131 -6.71 7.09 10.32
N THR A 132 -7.36 5.93 10.20
CA THR A 132 -8.67 5.66 10.82
C THR A 132 -8.71 6.02 12.30
N PHE A 133 -7.66 5.68 13.07
CA PHE A 133 -7.63 5.96 14.50
C PHE A 133 -7.13 7.36 14.85
N ASN A 134 -6.24 7.94 14.05
CA ASN A 134 -5.83 9.34 14.24
C ASN A 134 -6.97 10.33 13.97
N GLU A 135 -7.90 9.98 13.09
CA GLU A 135 -9.08 10.80 12.81
C GLU A 135 -10.15 10.66 13.91
N THR A 136 -10.20 9.51 14.58
CA THR A 136 -11.25 9.19 15.56
C THR A 136 -10.86 9.52 17.01
N TYR A 137 -9.57 9.38 17.36
CA TYR A 137 -9.06 9.61 18.71
C TYR A 137 -7.99 10.71 18.71
N SER A 138 -8.14 11.68 19.61
CA SER A 138 -7.14 12.74 19.86
C SER A 138 -6.39 12.55 21.17
N THR A 139 -6.87 11.67 22.05
CA THR A 139 -6.28 11.35 23.36
C THR A 139 -6.44 9.87 23.65
N CYS A 140 -5.61 9.34 24.53
CA CYS A 140 -5.70 7.94 24.94
C CYS A 140 -6.92 7.73 25.85
N THR A 141 -7.91 6.99 25.36
CA THR A 141 -9.10 6.61 26.11
C THR A 141 -9.10 5.12 26.45
N SER A 142 -9.96 4.70 27.38
CA SER A 142 -10.13 3.27 27.68
C SER A 142 -10.59 2.46 26.45
N GLN A 143 -11.36 3.08 25.55
CA GLN A 143 -11.78 2.47 24.29
C GLN A 143 -10.60 2.29 23.32
N ALA A 144 -9.67 3.26 23.27
CA ALA A 144 -8.46 3.15 22.47
C ALA A 144 -7.55 2.04 22.99
N ILE A 145 -7.35 1.94 24.32
CA ILE A 145 -6.60 0.85 24.95
C ILE A 145 -7.22 -0.51 24.62
N ALA A 146 -8.54 -0.65 24.82
CA ALA A 146 -9.23 -1.89 24.49
C ALA A 146 -9.15 -2.21 22.98
N ALA A 147 -9.04 -1.21 22.10
CA ALA A 147 -8.82 -1.43 20.68
C ALA A 147 -7.42 -1.99 20.40
N ILE A 148 -6.37 -1.47 21.06
CA ILE A 148 -5.00 -2.00 20.95
C ILE A 148 -5.01 -3.51 21.23
N ASP A 149 -5.59 -3.92 22.36
CA ASP A 149 -5.62 -5.34 22.77
C ASP A 149 -6.32 -6.23 21.72
N ARG A 150 -7.44 -5.76 21.16
CA ARG A 150 -8.17 -6.50 20.11
C ARG A 150 -7.35 -6.62 18.82
N TYR A 151 -6.71 -5.54 18.38
CA TYR A 151 -5.91 -5.55 17.16
C TYR A 151 -4.63 -6.39 17.31
N GLU A 152 -4.02 -6.44 18.50
CA GLU A 152 -2.88 -7.32 18.77
C GLU A 152 -3.27 -8.80 18.70
N GLN A 153 -4.43 -9.16 19.26
CA GLN A 153 -4.98 -10.51 19.14
C GLN A 153 -5.28 -10.87 17.67
N GLU A 154 -5.88 -9.94 16.92
CA GLU A 154 -6.14 -10.13 15.49
C GLU A 154 -4.84 -10.31 14.69
N GLY A 155 -3.83 -9.47 14.93
CA GLY A 155 -2.53 -9.56 14.25
C GLY A 155 -1.83 -10.88 14.53
N THR A 156 -1.89 -11.37 15.78
CA THR A 156 -1.35 -12.68 16.18
C THR A 156 -2.06 -13.82 15.45
N LYS A 157 -3.40 -13.77 15.39
CA LYS A 157 -4.21 -14.75 14.67
C LYS A 157 -3.88 -14.76 13.17
N LEU A 158 -3.88 -13.60 12.53
CA LEU A 158 -3.56 -13.46 11.10
C LEU A 158 -2.18 -14.01 10.78
N SER A 159 -1.17 -13.64 11.58
CA SER A 159 0.21 -14.14 11.40
C SER A 159 0.28 -15.66 11.49
N SER A 160 -0.42 -16.25 12.46
CA SER A 160 -0.47 -17.71 12.63
C SER A 160 -1.16 -18.41 11.46
N GLU A 161 -2.26 -17.84 10.98
CA GLU A 161 -3.02 -18.37 9.84
C GLU A 161 -2.29 -18.24 8.49
N ILE A 162 -1.47 -17.20 8.33
CA ILE A 162 -0.62 -17.00 7.15
C ILE A 162 0.45 -18.10 7.14
N VAL A 163 1.09 -18.37 8.28
CA VAL A 163 2.10 -19.44 8.39
C VAL A 163 1.49 -20.83 8.21
N SER A 164 0.33 -21.12 8.80
CA SER A 164 -0.31 -22.43 8.67
C SER A 164 -0.78 -22.71 7.24
N GLY A 165 -1.15 -21.68 6.48
CA GLY A 165 -1.51 -21.80 5.07
C GLY A 165 -0.37 -22.27 4.16
N TYR A 166 0.89 -22.11 4.57
CA TYR A 166 2.06 -22.62 3.84
C TYR A 166 2.36 -24.10 4.10
N GLY A 167 1.72 -24.72 5.10
CA GLY A 167 2.02 -26.08 5.56
C GLY A 167 1.17 -27.19 4.95
N ASN A 168 0.30 -26.89 3.97
CA ASN A 168 -0.58 -27.84 3.30
C ASN A 168 -0.21 -28.03 1.83
#